data_AF-A0A2S1LH19-F1
#
_entry.id   AF-A0A2S1LH19-F1
#
_cell.length_a   1.000
_cell.length_b   1.000
_cell.length_c   1.000
_cell.angle_alpha   90.00
_cell.angle_beta   90.00
_cell.angle_gamma   90.00
#
_symmetry.space_group_name_H-M   'P 1'
#
loop_
_entity.id
_entity.type
_entity.pdbx_description
1 polymer ?
#
loop_
_entity_poly.entity_id
_entity_poly.type
_entity_poly.pdbx_seq_one_letter_code
_entity_poly.pdbx_strand_id
1 'polypeptide(L)'
;MKANNPSKTARLQERQSYINFYRKEVLKYHEISFSQFIKKPQERRLFLALQVIPATAKVVSIAFKIPIESQCRRKRKLEDKGLLQVSKKRSICPITKHYANLLTTNKELFNSKYFSL
;
A
#
# COMPACT_ATOMS: atom_id res chain seq x y z
N MET A 1 -34.11 7.82 -6.01
CA MET A 1 -33.08 8.54 -5.23
C MET A 1 -31.84 8.73 -6.12
N LYS A 2 -31.52 9.95 -6.55
CA LYS A 2 -30.31 10.21 -7.36
C LYS A 2 -29.10 10.24 -6.42
N ALA A 3 -28.15 9.34 -6.63
CA ALA A 3 -26.91 9.32 -5.86
C ALA A 3 -26.12 10.62 -6.11
N ASN A 4 -25.89 11.40 -5.04
CA ASN A 4 -25.05 12.58 -5.07
C ASN A 4 -23.60 12.15 -5.35
N ASN A 5 -23.20 12.23 -6.61
CA ASN A 5 -21.88 11.78 -7.04
C ASN A 5 -20.87 12.86 -6.60
N PRO A 6 -19.87 12.54 -5.74
CA PRO A 6 -18.97 13.55 -5.19
C PRO A 6 -18.20 14.27 -6.31
N SER A 7 -17.99 15.58 -6.16
CA SER A 7 -17.26 16.41 -7.11
C SER A 7 -15.83 15.87 -7.33
N LYS A 8 -15.27 16.12 -8.52
CA LYS A 8 -13.90 15.69 -8.87
C LYS A 8 -12.86 16.15 -7.85
N THR A 9 -13.01 17.37 -7.32
CA THR A 9 -12.14 17.96 -6.31
C THR A 9 -12.21 17.22 -4.97
N ALA A 10 -13.42 16.88 -4.49
CA ALA A 10 -13.59 16.13 -3.25
C ALA A 10 -12.91 14.75 -3.30
N ARG A 11 -13.01 14.04 -4.44
CA ARG A 11 -12.32 12.76 -4.64
C ARG A 11 -10.80 12.88 -4.62
N LEU A 12 -10.26 13.97 -5.17
CA LEU A 12 -8.81 14.23 -5.16
C LEU A 12 -8.32 14.52 -3.74
N GLN A 13 -9.07 15.31 -2.98
CA GLN A 13 -8.77 15.59 -1.57
C GLN A 13 -8.80 14.32 -0.73
N GLU A 14 -9.83 13.48 -0.85
CA GLU A 14 -9.94 12.21 -0.12
C GLU A 14 -8.74 11.30 -0.41
N ARG A 15 -8.36 11.15 -1.69
CA ARG A 15 -7.18 10.39 -2.10
C ARG A 15 -5.90 10.93 -1.46
N GLN A 16 -5.73 12.25 -1.48
CA GLN A 16 -4.53 12.87 -0.94
C GLN A 16 -4.45 12.73 0.58
N SER A 17 -5.57 12.89 1.28
CA SER A 17 -5.68 12.66 2.72
C SER A 17 -5.30 11.23 3.09
N TYR A 18 -5.79 10.24 2.35
CA TYR A 18 -5.43 8.84 2.57
C TYR A 18 -3.93 8.58 2.34
N ILE A 19 -3.35 9.12 1.26
CA ILE A 19 -1.92 8.98 0.97
C ILE A 19 -1.06 9.63 2.05
N ASN A 20 -1.47 10.80 2.56
CA ASN A 20 -0.76 11.51 3.62
C ASN A 20 -0.82 10.73 4.93
N PHE A 21 -1.99 10.21 5.29
CA PHE A 21 -2.17 9.31 6.43
C PHE A 21 -1.24 8.09 6.32
N TYR A 22 -1.31 7.37 5.20
CA TYR A 22 -0.50 6.17 4.97
C TYR A 22 1.00 6.47 5.05
N ARG A 23 1.47 7.58 4.46
CA ARG A 23 2.87 8.02 4.59
C ARG A 23 3.24 8.28 6.05
N LYS A 24 2.41 9.03 6.77
CA LYS A 24 2.68 9.42 8.16
C LYS A 24 2.87 8.21 9.05
N GLU A 25 1.97 7.22 8.96
CA GLU A 25 2.03 6.00 9.76
C GLU A 25 3.31 5.19 9.47
N VAL A 26 3.64 4.99 8.20
CA VAL A 26 4.85 4.24 7.82
C VAL A 26 6.13 4.97 8.29
N LEU A 27 6.23 6.27 8.07
CA LEU A 27 7.41 7.05 8.47
C LEU A 27 7.56 7.11 9.99
N LYS A 28 6.45 7.23 10.72
CA LYS A 28 6.43 7.20 12.19
C LYS A 28 6.91 5.86 12.72
N TYR A 29 6.40 4.75 12.17
CA TYR A 29 6.80 3.41 12.62
C TYR A 29 8.28 3.12 12.43
N HIS A 30 8.88 3.59 11.32
CA HIS A 30 10.30 3.39 11.03
C HIS A 30 11.20 4.50 11.58
N GLU A 31 10.65 5.50 12.26
CA GLU A 31 11.36 6.65 12.83
C GLU A 31 12.31 7.36 11.83
N ILE A 32 11.87 7.47 10.57
CA ILE A 32 12.68 8.09 9.50
C ILE A 32 11.91 9.18 8.77
N SER A 33 12.66 10.17 8.30
CA SER A 33 12.12 11.21 7.43
C SER A 33 11.75 10.65 6.05
N PHE A 34 10.84 11.34 5.36
CA PHE A 34 10.47 10.98 3.98
C PHE A 34 11.68 11.01 3.03
N SER A 35 12.60 11.97 3.21
CA SER A 35 13.81 12.10 2.40
C SER A 35 14.76 10.91 2.58
N GLN A 36 14.93 10.41 3.80
CA GLN A 36 15.68 9.18 4.08
C GLN A 36 14.95 7.95 3.51
N PHE A 37 13.63 7.90 3.60
CA PHE A 37 12.84 6.78 3.09
C PHE A 37 12.99 6.64 1.57
N ILE A 38 12.86 7.73 0.80
CA ILE A 38 12.92 7.68 -0.67
C ILE A 38 14.29 7.29 -1.24
N LYS A 39 15.37 7.54 -0.49
CA LYS A 39 16.74 7.13 -0.84
C LYS A 39 16.94 5.60 -0.81
N LYS A 40 16.06 4.87 -0.13
CA LYS A 40 16.15 3.41 -0.06
C LYS A 40 15.80 2.77 -1.42
N PRO A 41 16.38 1.59 -1.74
CA PRO A 41 16.02 0.83 -2.92
C PRO A 41 14.51 0.60 -3.01
N GLN A 42 13.94 0.59 -4.21
CA GLN A 42 12.50 0.46 -4.41
C GLN A 42 11.90 -0.82 -3.79
N GLU A 43 12.65 -1.95 -3.82
CA GLU A 43 12.25 -3.20 -3.15
C GLU A 43 12.18 -3.02 -1.62
N ARG A 44 13.18 -2.34 -1.04
CA ARG A 44 13.21 -2.04 0.40
C ARG A 44 12.10 -1.07 0.80
N ARG A 45 11.79 -0.07 -0.03
CA ARG A 45 10.66 0.84 0.19
C ARG A 45 9.32 0.10 0.19
N LEU A 46 9.12 -0.79 -0.78
CA LEU A 46 7.93 -1.64 -0.85
C LEU A 46 7.80 -2.51 0.40
N PHE A 47 8.89 -3.17 0.79
CA PHE A 47 8.93 -4.02 1.97
C PHE A 47 8.58 -3.26 3.26
N LEU A 48 9.25 -2.13 3.51
CA LEU A 48 9.04 -1.34 4.73
C LEU A 48 7.65 -0.71 4.78
N ALA A 49 7.11 -0.26 3.65
CA ALA A 49 5.76 0.32 3.60
C ALA A 49 4.68 -0.71 3.95
N LEU A 50 4.80 -1.93 3.42
CA LEU A 50 3.84 -3.01 3.63
C LEU A 50 3.96 -3.71 4.99
N GLN A 51 5.01 -3.41 5.76
CA GLN A 51 5.25 -3.98 7.09
C GLN A 51 4.37 -3.32 8.15
N VAL A 52 3.94 -2.07 7.92
CA VAL A 52 3.22 -1.28 8.93
C VAL A 52 1.71 -1.45 8.75
N ILE A 53 1.21 -1.16 7.55
CA ILE A 53 -0.22 -1.22 7.23
C ILE A 53 -0.41 -1.99 5.93
N PRO A 54 -1.28 -3.03 5.91
CA PRO A 54 -1.63 -3.69 4.67
C PRO A 54 -2.26 -2.73 3.66
N ALA A 55 -1.76 -2.74 2.43
CA ALA A 55 -2.16 -1.78 1.43
C ALA A 55 -2.15 -2.39 0.02
N THR A 56 -2.89 -1.77 -0.89
CA THR A 56 -2.84 -2.12 -2.31
C THR A 56 -1.54 -1.60 -2.94
N ALA A 57 -1.03 -2.29 -3.97
CA ALA A 57 0.14 -1.86 -4.74
C ALA A 57 0.06 -0.40 -5.19
N LYS A 58 -1.13 0.06 -5.60
CA LYS A 58 -1.35 1.43 -6.08
C LYS A 58 -1.16 2.48 -4.97
N VAL A 59 -1.63 2.19 -3.76
CA VAL A 59 -1.44 3.06 -2.59
C VAL A 59 0.06 3.24 -2.34
N VAL A 60 0.81 2.14 -2.23
CA VAL A 60 2.25 2.17 -1.95
C VAL A 60 3.02 2.90 -3.05
N SER A 61 2.66 2.64 -4.32
CA SER A 61 3.28 3.27 -5.49
C SER A 61 3.16 4.80 -5.45
N ILE A 62 1.95 5.32 -5.18
CA ILE A 62 1.71 6.77 -5.09
C ILE A 62 2.33 7.35 -3.83
N ALA A 63 2.18 6.68 -2.69
CA ALA A 63 2.72 7.14 -1.43
C ALA A 63 4.24 7.28 -1.50
N PHE A 64 4.97 6.27 -2.00
CA PHE A 64 6.43 6.29 -1.93
C PHE A 64 7.12 6.53 -3.26
N LYS A 65 6.41 7.02 -4.28
CA LYS A 65 6.96 7.29 -5.62
C LYS A 65 7.72 6.07 -6.17
N ILE A 66 7.05 4.91 -6.17
CA ILE A 66 7.57 3.67 -6.75
C ILE A 66 6.86 3.45 -8.09
N PRO A 67 7.58 3.35 -9.23
CA PRO A 67 6.97 3.12 -10.54
C PRO A 67 6.16 1.82 -10.56
N ILE A 68 4.94 1.86 -11.11
CA ILE A 68 3.98 0.75 -11.05
C ILE A 68 4.45 -0.49 -11.80
N GLU A 69 5.08 -0.33 -12.97
CA GLU A 69 5.60 -1.43 -13.81
C GLU A 69 6.63 -2.25 -13.02
N SER A 70 7.48 -1.53 -12.31
CA SER A 70 8.53 -2.08 -11.48
C SER A 70 8.00 -2.67 -10.16
N GLN A 71 6.75 -2.39 -9.76
CA GLN A 71 6.14 -3.00 -8.58
C GLN A 71 5.73 -4.44 -8.83
N CYS A 72 5.16 -4.80 -9.98
CA CYS A 72 4.75 -6.18 -10.25
C CYS A 72 5.94 -7.14 -10.14
N ARG A 73 7.09 -6.77 -10.71
CA ARG A 73 8.32 -7.55 -10.64
C ARG A 73 8.85 -7.69 -9.21
N ARG A 74 8.81 -6.61 -8.42
CA ARG A 74 9.32 -6.62 -7.03
C ARG A 74 8.39 -7.33 -6.07
N LYS A 75 7.08 -7.20 -6.27
CA LYS A 75 6.07 -7.95 -5.54
C LYS A 75 6.34 -9.45 -5.69
N ARG A 76 6.50 -9.93 -6.93
CA ARG A 76 6.79 -11.33 -7.21
C ARG A 76 8.09 -11.81 -6.54
N LYS A 77 9.16 -11.01 -6.60
CA LYS A 77 10.41 -11.32 -5.87
C LYS A 77 10.22 -11.47 -4.36
N LEU A 78 9.32 -10.71 -3.73
CA LEU A 78 9.05 -10.82 -2.30
C LEU A 78 8.14 -12.02 -1.99
N GLU A 79 7.18 -12.32 -2.88
CA GLU A 79 6.33 -13.51 -2.79
C GLU A 79 7.16 -14.80 -2.90
N ASP A 80 8.05 -14.88 -3.89
CA ASP A 80 8.93 -16.04 -4.10
C ASP A 80 9.87 -16.28 -2.90
N LYS A 81 10.19 -15.22 -2.14
CA LYS A 81 11.00 -15.29 -0.90
C LYS A 81 10.17 -15.56 0.36
N GLY A 82 8.85 -15.69 0.27
CA GLY A 82 7.96 -15.82 1.42
C GLY A 82 7.94 -14.56 2.32
N LEU A 83 8.28 -13.40 1.78
CA LEU A 83 8.38 -12.13 2.50
C LEU A 83 7.16 -11.22 2.31
N LEU A 84 6.24 -11.59 1.41
CA LEU A 84 5.02 -10.85 1.12
C LEU A 84 3.85 -11.81 1.00
N GLN A 85 2.73 -11.45 1.62
CA GLN A 85 1.47 -12.16 1.49
C GLN A 85 0.38 -11.26 0.90
N VAL A 86 -0.49 -11.90 0.13
CA VAL A 86 -1.63 -11.28 -0.53
C VAL A 86 -2.89 -11.69 0.22
N SER A 87 -3.80 -10.75 0.44
CA SER A 87 -5.07 -11.05 1.10
C SER A 87 -5.94 -11.98 0.25
N LYS A 88 -6.66 -12.90 0.90
CA LYS A 88 -7.65 -13.77 0.24
C LYS A 88 -8.82 -12.99 -0.35
N LYS A 89 -9.28 -12.00 0.40
CA LYS A 89 -10.41 -11.14 0.01
C LYS A 89 -9.89 -9.85 -0.62
N ARG A 90 -10.55 -9.44 -1.70
CA ARG A 90 -10.35 -8.12 -2.31
C ARG A 90 -11.02 -7.04 -1.47
N SER A 91 -10.37 -5.89 -1.36
CA SER A 91 -10.94 -4.67 -0.78
C SER A 91 -10.98 -3.56 -1.82
N ILE A 92 -11.83 -2.55 -1.59
CA ILE A 92 -11.90 -1.40 -2.48
C ILE A 92 -10.64 -0.56 -2.26
N CYS A 93 -9.85 -0.37 -3.31
CA CYS A 93 -8.69 0.51 -3.28
C CYS A 93 -9.17 1.96 -3.07
N PRO A 94 -8.67 2.69 -2.03
CA PRO A 94 -9.11 4.06 -1.78
C PRO A 94 -8.73 5.03 -2.91
N ILE A 95 -7.75 4.66 -3.73
CA ILE A 95 -7.29 5.47 -4.87
C ILE A 95 -8.14 5.20 -6.11
N THR A 96 -8.14 3.96 -6.60
CA THR A 96 -8.80 3.62 -7.88
C THR A 96 -10.28 3.35 -7.72
N LYS A 97 -10.77 3.14 -6.49
CA LYS A 97 -12.14 2.71 -6.17
C LYS A 97 -12.54 1.38 -6.84
N HIS A 98 -11.54 0.59 -7.27
CA HIS A 98 -11.72 -0.77 -7.78
C HIS A 98 -11.27 -1.80 -6.74
N TYR A 99 -11.83 -3.00 -6.83
CA TYR A 99 -11.42 -4.12 -6.01
C TYR A 99 -9.98 -4.54 -6.32
N ALA A 100 -9.16 -4.60 -5.27
CA ALA A 100 -7.77 -5.03 -5.34
C ALA A 100 -7.42 -5.87 -4.11
N ASN A 101 -6.42 -6.72 -4.23
CA ASN A 101 -5.89 -7.43 -3.07
C ASN A 101 -5.03 -6.48 -2.22
N LEU A 102 -5.10 -6.66 -0.91
CA LEU A 102 -4.16 -6.05 0.02
C LEU A 102 -2.88 -6.87 0.03
N LEU A 103 -1.76 -6.19 0.22
CA LEU A 103 -0.45 -6.78 0.37
C LEU A 103 0.05 -6.47 1.79
N THR A 104 0.80 -7.38 2.38
CA THR A 104 1.53 -7.11 3.63
C THR A 104 2.85 -7.88 3.63
N THR A 105 3.86 -7.30 4.27
CA THR A 105 5.13 -7.95 4.60
C THR A 105 5.28 -8.15 6.11
N ASN A 106 4.24 -7.81 6.88
CA ASN A 106 4.19 -8.08 8.31
C ASN A 106 3.86 -9.56 8.52
N LYS A 107 4.85 -10.32 8.98
CA LYS A 107 4.72 -11.76 9.25
C LYS A 107 3.68 -12.06 10.33
N GLU A 108 3.41 -11.16 11.26
CA GLU A 108 2.38 -11.36 12.29
C GLU A 108 0.98 -11.39 11.67
N LEU A 109 0.78 -10.63 10.59
CA LEU A 109 -0.50 -10.58 9.88
C LEU A 109 -0.71 -11.77 8.95
N PHE A 110 0.33 -12.56 8.67
CA PHE A 110 0.28 -13.67 7.72
C PHE A 110 -0.73 -14.76 8.13
N ASN A 111 -0.86 -14.99 9.44
CA ASN A 111 -1.79 -15.96 10.01
C ASN A 111 -3.15 -15.35 10.40
N SER A 112 -3.37 -14.06 10.13
CA SER A 112 -4.68 -13.45 10.39
C SER A 112 -5.72 -13.96 9.38
N LYS A 113 -7.01 -13.97 9.75
CA LYS A 113 -8.11 -14.46 8.89
C LYS A 113 -8.16 -13.81 7.49
N TYR A 114 -7.52 -12.66 7.32
CA TYR A 114 -7.48 -11.90 6.08
C TYR A 114 -6.38 -12.36 5.12
N PHE A 115 -5.33 -12.99 5.64
CA PHE A 115 -4.14 -13.40 4.89
C PHE A 115 -3.87 -14.91 4.97
N SER A 116 -4.27 -15.61 6.04
CA SER A 116 -4.04 -17.05 6.24
C SER A 116 -4.60 -17.88 5.09
N LEU A 117 -3.82 -18.87 4.61
CA LEU A 117 -4.18 -19.83 3.54
C LEU A 117 -5.39 -20.70 3.89
#